data_AF-A0A922T4D4-F1
#
_entry.id   AF-A0A922T4D4-F1
#
_cell.length_a   1.000
_cell.length_b   1.000
_cell.length_c   1.000
_cell.angle_alpha   90.00
_cell.angle_beta   90.00
_cell.angle_gamma   90.00
#
_symmetry.space_group_name_H-M   'P 1'
#
loop_
_entity.id
_entity.type
_entity.pdbx_description
1 polymer ?
#
loop_
_entity_poly.entity_id
_entity_poly.type
_entity_poly.pdbx_seq_one_letter_code
_entity_poly.pdbx_strand_id
1 'polypeptide(L)' 'MKVQGKIIILENDRIEFDFDIRTVIETSYFFIILLSIPFDTESVNNIYGINKTNREMRIEISDR' A
#
# COMPACT_ATOMS: atom_id res chain seq x y z
N MET A 1 2.90 -13.05 1.71
CA MET A 1 1.97 -11.96 1.32
C MET A 1 1.23 -12.38 0.06
N LYS A 2 -0.07 -12.07 -0.04
CA LYS A 2 -0.85 -12.22 -1.27
C LYS A 2 -1.48 -10.88 -1.64
N VAL A 3 -1.47 -10.53 -2.93
CA VAL A 3 -2.06 -9.29 -3.45
C VAL A 3 -3.23 -9.66 -4.37
N GLN A 4 -4.38 -9.01 -4.19
CA GLN A 4 -5.59 -9.24 -5.00
C GLN A 4 -6.34 -7.92 -5.21
N GLY A 5 -6.14 -7.28 -6.37
CA GLY A 5 -6.72 -5.97 -6.68
C GLY A 5 -6.28 -4.92 -5.65
N LYS A 6 -7.22 -4.36 -4.90
CA LYS A 6 -7.00 -3.42 -3.79
C LYS A 6 -6.72 -4.06 -2.41
N ILE A 7 -6.51 -5.38 -2.34
CA ILE A 7 -6.37 -6.12 -1.07
C ILE A 7 -4.97 -6.72 -0.94
N ILE A 8 -4.40 -6.59 0.25
CA ILE A 8 -3.23 -7.35 0.70
C ILE A 8 -3.63 -8.30 1.82
N ILE A 9 -3.16 -9.54 1.74
CA ILE A 9 -3.23 -10.53 2.81
C ILE A 9 -1.80 -10.78 3.32
N LEU A 10 -1.56 -10.40 4.57
CA LEU A 10 -0.32 -10.63 5.31
C LEU A 10 -0.62 -11.62 6.43
N GLU A 11 -0.32 -12.90 6.20
CA GLU A 11 -0.71 -13.99 7.09
C GLU A 11 -2.23 -14.00 7.32
N ASN A 12 -2.68 -13.55 8.49
CA ASN A 12 -4.09 -13.46 8.89
C ASN A 12 -4.67 -12.03 8.78
N ASP A 13 -3.83 -11.04 8.48
CA ASP A 13 -4.26 -9.65 8.37
C ASP A 13 -4.70 -9.34 6.95
N ARG A 14 -5.93 -8.84 6.82
CA ARG A 14 -6.52 -8.37 5.55
C ARG A 14 -6.53 -6.85 5.55
N ILE A 15 -5.74 -6.27 4.66
CA ILE A 15 -5.65 -4.83 4.45
C ILE A 15 -6.33 -4.50 3.13
N GLU A 16 -7.27 -3.57 3.14
CA GLU A 16 -8.00 -3.10 1.97
C GLU A 16 -7.71 -1.62 1.74
N PHE A 17 -7.33 -1.27 0.50
CA PHE A 17 -7.06 0.09 0.08
C PHE A 17 -8.23 0.67 -0.72
N ASP A 18 -8.26 1.99 -0.85
CA ASP A 18 -9.30 2.70 -1.61
C ASP A 18 -9.19 2.46 -3.13
N PHE A 19 -7.98 2.20 -3.61
CA PHE A 19 -7.67 1.98 -5.03
C PHE A 19 -6.93 0.65 -5.24
N ASP A 20 -6.94 0.16 -6.48
CA ASP A 20 -6.20 -1.03 -6.86
C ASP A 20 -4.70 -0.86 -6.65
N ILE A 21 -4.05 -1.93 -6.21
CA ILE A 21 -2.61 -1.93 -5.99
C ILE A 21 -1.92 -2.03 -7.34
N ARG A 22 -1.10 -1.03 -7.66
CA ARG A 22 -0.29 -0.98 -8.88
C ARG A 22 0.93 -1.88 -8.76
N THR A 23 1.64 -1.76 -7.64
CA THR A 23 2.85 -2.53 -7.39
C THR A 23 3.11 -2.64 -5.89
N VAL A 24 3.85 -3.68 -5.54
CA VAL A 24 4.39 -3.86 -4.19
C VAL A 24 5.89 -4.06 -4.32
N ILE A 25 6.66 -3.22 -3.63
CA ILE A 25 8.11 -3.32 -3.56
C ILE A 25 8.48 -3.86 -2.19
N GLU A 26 9.21 -4.97 -2.20
CA GLU A 26 9.72 -5.58 -0.98
C GLU A 26 11.11 -5.04 -0.65
N THR A 27 11.26 -4.47 0.55
CA THR A 27 12.55 -4.02 1.11
C THR A 27 12.92 -4.89 2.31
N SER A 28 14.07 -4.65 2.96
CA SER A 28 14.46 -5.42 4.15
C SER A 28 13.46 -5.32 5.30
N TYR A 29 12.83 -4.15 5.49
CA TYR A 29 11.98 -3.87 6.66
C TYR A 29 10.52 -3.54 6.34
N PHE A 30 10.24 -3.15 5.10
CA PHE A 30 8.93 -2.68 4.68
C PHE A 30 8.46 -3.34 3.39
N PHE A 31 7.15 -3.48 3.25
CA PHE A 31 6.48 -3.53 1.96
C PHE A 31 6.04 -2.12 1.59
N ILE A 32 6.49 -1.62 0.44
CA ILE A 32 6.04 -0.35 -0.12
C ILE A 32 4.92 -0.66 -1.11
N ILE A 33 3.73 -0.15 -0.84
CA ILE A 33 2.53 -0.35 -1.65
C ILE A 33 2.27 0.92 -2.43
N LEU A 34 2.21 0.82 -3.75
CA LEU A 34 1.81 1.92 -4.62
C LEU A 34 0.42 1.63 -5.18
N LEU A 35 -0.49 2.59 -5.05
CA LEU A 35 -1.85 2.50 -5.58
C LEU A 35 -1.95 3.08 -7.00
N SER A 36 -2.84 2.49 -7.81
CA SER A 36 -3.24 2.99 -9.13
C SER A 36 -4.30 4.06 -8.98
N ILE A 37 -3.91 5.26 -8.53
CA ILE A 37 -4.86 6.38 -8.37
C ILE A 37 -5.22 6.97 -9.76
N PRO A 38 -6.52 7.17 -10.05
CA PRO A 38 -6.97 7.90 -11.23
C PRO A 38 -6.40 9.33 -11.30
N PHE A 39 -6.12 9.83 -12.50
CA PHE A 39 -5.49 11.16 -12.70
C PHE A 39 -6.35 12.33 -12.18
N ASP A 40 -7.64 12.12 -12.05
CA ASP A 40 -8.71 13.04 -11.70
C ASP A 40 -9.07 13.06 -10.20
N THR A 41 -8.34 12.34 -9.34
CA THR A 41 -8.55 12.44 -7.89
C THR A 41 -7.61 13.47 -7.26
N GLU A 42 -8.12 14.23 -6.29
CA GLU A 42 -7.33 15.11 -5.40
C GLU A 42 -6.53 14.30 -4.35
N SER A 43 -6.56 12.96 -4.41
CA SER A 43 -5.98 12.11 -3.39
C SER A 43 -4.47 11.95 -3.60
N VAL A 44 -3.72 12.31 -2.56
CA VAL A 44 -2.25 12.31 -2.54
C VAL A 44 -1.69 11.05 -1.85
N ASN A 45 -2.55 10.27 -1.18
CA ASN A 45 -2.16 9.08 -0.43
C ASN A 45 -2.05 7.86 -1.35
N ASN A 46 -1.03 7.83 -2.19
CA ASN A 46 -0.79 6.74 -3.13
C ASN A 46 0.29 5.75 -2.68
N ILE A 47 1.09 6.09 -1.66
CA ILE A 47 2.21 5.28 -1.19
C ILE A 47 2.01 4.93 0.29
N TYR A 48 2.08 3.64 0.57
CA TYR A 48 1.99 3.10 1.92
C TYR A 48 3.21 2.27 2.24
N GLY A 49 3.76 2.43 3.44
CA GLY A 49 4.76 1.54 4.01
C GLY A 49 4.13 0.62 5.03
N ILE A 50 4.29 -0.70 4.88
CA ILE A 50 3.88 -1.69 5.89
C ILE A 50 5.15 -2.29 6.48
N ASN A 51 5.38 -2.08 7.78
CA ASN A 51 6.51 -2.67 8.48
C ASN A 51 6.31 -4.20 8.62
N LYS A 52 7.31 -4.98 8.22
CA LYS A 52 7.22 -6.45 8.22
C LYS A 52 7.18 -7.07 9.61
N THR A 53 7.73 -6.38 10.61
CA THR A 53 7.89 -6.89 11.97
C THR A 53 6.67 -6.58 12.83
N ASN A 54 6.29 -5.31 12.91
CA ASN A 54 5.20 -4.85 13.80
C ASN A 54 3.88 -4.59 13.07
N ARG A 55 3.85 -4.73 11.73
CA ARG A 55 2.68 -4.55 10.87
C ARG A 55 2.08 -3.14 10.90
N GLU A 56 2.82 -2.17 11.44
CA GLU A 56 2.44 -0.77 11.43
C GLU A 56 2.40 -0.26 9.99
N MET A 57 1.27 0.36 9.62
CA MET A 57 1.11 1.03 8.35
C MET A 57 1.43 2.51 8.52
N ARG A 58 2.25 3.04 7.61
CA ARG A 58 2.54 4.46 7.46
C ARG A 58 2.12 4.93 6.08
N ILE A 59 1.56 6.13 6.02
CA ILE A 59 1.16 6.79 4.78
C ILE A 59 2.21 7.85 4.50
N GLU A 60 2.77 7.86 3.29
CA GLU A 60 3.62 8.94 2.83
C GLU A 60 2.85 9.73 1.77
N ILE A 61 2.65 11.02 2.05
CA ILE A 61 1.95 11.95 1.17
C ILE A 61 2.99 12.48 0.18
N SER A 62 2.90 12.08 -1.08
CA SER A 62 3.76 12.64 -2.14
C SER A 62 3.07 13.88 -2.72
N ASP A 63 3.39 15.07 -2.23
CA ASP A 63 2.89 16.33 -2.81
C ASP A 63 3.18 16.38 -4.32
N ARG A 64 2.16 16.78 -5.10
CA ARG A 64 2.26 16.98 -6.56
C ARG A 64 2.97 18.29 -6.88
#